data_AF-A0A8H4P4U2-F1
#
_entry.id   AF-A0A8H4P4U2-F1
#
_cell.length_a   1.000
_cell.length_b   1.000
_cell.length_c   1.000
_cell.angle_alpha   90.00
_cell.angle_beta   90.00
_cell.angle_gamma   90.00
#
_symmetry.space_group_name_H-M   'P 1'
#
loop_
_entity.id
_entity.type
_entity.pdbx_description
1 polymer ?
#
loop_
_entity_poly.entity_id
_entity_poly.type
_entity_poly.pdbx_seq_one_letter_code
_entity_poly.pdbx_strand_id
1 'polypeptide(L)'
;MESLYLSKSSDCLDDEQEQQRLKFIFGHSNTHMDHVITDVLGVMLEGPENKKMVKVRWEDTMEFYYGIKDKGRIKAIKDDGSAFVQVVWEDTWEPLDGFEDGYLKKKAEKMFQDFYRL
;
A
#
# COMPACT_ATOMS: atom_id res chain seq x y z
N MET A 1 -45.56 -21.96 11.39
CA MET A 1 -45.34 -21.42 10.04
C MET A 1 -43.85 -21.17 9.89
N GLU A 2 -43.26 -21.92 8.96
CA GLU A 2 -41.87 -21.87 8.52
C GLU A 2 -41.58 -20.69 7.58
N SER A 3 -40.27 -20.47 7.37
CA SER A 3 -39.53 -19.86 6.23
C SER A 3 -38.58 -18.79 6.76
N LEU A 4 -37.26 -18.97 6.96
CA LEU A 4 -36.18 -19.59 6.18
C LEU A 4 -35.99 -18.96 4.78
N TYR A 5 -34.85 -18.27 4.61
CA TYR A 5 -33.96 -18.03 3.43
C TYR A 5 -33.04 -16.83 3.81
N LEU A 6 -31.76 -16.97 4.25
CA LEU A 6 -30.53 -17.26 3.47
C LEU A 6 -30.57 -16.56 2.08
N SER A 7 -29.64 -15.73 1.62
CA SER A 7 -28.22 -15.55 1.89
C SER A 7 -27.72 -14.36 1.02
N LYS A 8 -26.60 -13.75 1.39
CA LYS A 8 -25.47 -13.43 0.50
C LYS A 8 -24.31 -12.95 1.37
N SER A 9 -23.46 -13.91 1.75
CA SER A 9 -22.09 -13.99 1.22
C SER A 9 -21.18 -13.00 1.94
N SER A 10 -20.87 -13.35 3.20
CA SER A 10 -19.62 -12.95 3.81
C SER A 10 -18.54 -13.69 3.05
N ASP A 11 -18.07 -13.10 1.96
CA ASP A 11 -16.89 -13.61 1.26
C ASP A 11 -15.74 -13.56 2.27
N CYS A 12 -15.26 -14.75 2.63
CA CYS A 12 -14.09 -14.95 3.44
C CYS A 12 -12.91 -14.30 2.71
N LEU A 13 -12.52 -13.09 3.13
CA LEU A 13 -11.19 -12.60 2.86
C LEU A 13 -10.27 -13.44 3.73
N ASP A 14 -9.35 -14.16 3.10
CA ASP A 14 -8.38 -15.02 3.78
C ASP A 14 -7.73 -14.23 4.93
N ASP A 15 -7.76 -14.79 6.15
CA ASP A 15 -7.23 -14.17 7.38
C ASP A 15 -5.76 -13.69 7.24
N GLU A 16 -5.05 -14.18 6.21
CA GLU A 16 -3.69 -13.81 5.81
C GLU A 16 -3.62 -12.41 5.16
N GLN A 17 -4.66 -11.95 4.45
CA GLN A 17 -4.74 -10.59 3.90
C GLN A 17 -5.04 -9.54 4.99
N GLU A 18 -5.82 -9.90 6.01
CA GLU A 18 -6.18 -8.97 7.08
C GLU A 18 -5.01 -8.75 8.07
N GLN A 19 -4.19 -9.78 8.30
CA GLN A 19 -2.97 -9.65 9.11
C GLN A 19 -1.84 -8.85 8.44
N GLN A 20 -1.86 -8.70 7.10
CA GLN A 20 -0.84 -7.92 6.37
C GLN A 20 -1.07 -6.40 6.39
N ARG A 21 -2.12 -5.91 7.05
CA ARG A 21 -2.28 -4.48 7.40
C ARG A 21 -1.26 -4.00 8.46
N LEU A 22 -0.40 -4.89 8.96
CA LEU A 22 0.57 -4.59 10.02
C LEU A 22 1.79 -3.81 9.49
N LYS A 23 1.73 -2.49 9.71
CA LYS A 23 2.80 -1.58 10.19
C LYS A 23 4.15 -1.67 9.49
N PHE A 24 4.32 -0.86 8.45
CA PHE A 24 5.63 -0.46 7.97
C PHE A 24 6.11 0.81 8.71
N ILE A 25 6.94 0.64 9.74
CA ILE A 25 7.66 1.75 10.38
C ILE A 25 9.08 1.76 9.80
N PHE A 26 9.35 2.65 8.85
CA PHE A 26 10.74 3.00 8.53
C PHE A 26 11.03 4.45 8.90
N GLY A 27 11.88 4.58 9.92
CA GLY A 27 12.55 5.84 10.24
C GLY A 27 13.60 6.15 9.19
N HIS A 28 13.48 7.33 8.58
CA HIS A 28 14.41 8.45 8.80
C HIS A 28 13.71 9.75 8.40
N SER A 29 13.64 10.68 9.37
CA SER A 29 13.07 12.04 9.33
C SER A 29 11.56 12.19 9.08
N ASN A 30 10.85 12.54 10.17
CA ASN A 30 9.60 13.32 10.27
C ASN A 30 8.58 13.10 9.13
N THR A 31 7.60 12.21 9.23
CA THR A 31 6.49 12.26 10.20
C THR A 31 5.79 10.90 10.32
N HIS A 32 5.45 10.49 11.55
CA HIS A 32 4.63 9.31 11.84
C HIS A 32 3.25 9.41 11.17
N MET A 33 3.14 8.88 9.97
CA MET A 33 1.91 8.28 9.46
C MET A 33 2.33 6.93 8.89
N ASP A 34 1.88 5.86 9.55
CA ASP A 34 2.12 4.47 9.14
C ASP A 34 1.26 4.20 7.88
N HIS A 35 1.64 4.77 6.73
CA HIS A 35 0.95 4.49 5.47
C HIS A 35 1.21 3.04 5.08
N VAL A 36 0.14 2.28 4.91
CA VAL A 36 0.21 0.86 4.57
C VAL A 36 0.36 0.73 3.06
N ILE A 37 1.33 -0.08 2.61
CA ILE A 37 1.41 -0.46 1.21
C ILE A 37 0.31 -1.50 0.97
N THR A 38 -0.57 -1.24 0.01
CA THR A 38 -1.66 -2.15 -0.35
C THR A 38 -1.34 -2.99 -1.57
N ASP A 39 -0.44 -2.52 -2.45
CA ASP A 39 -0.09 -3.28 -3.64
C ASP A 39 1.30 -2.98 -4.22
N VAL A 40 1.81 -3.95 -4.98
CA VAL A 40 2.97 -3.82 -5.87
C VAL A 40 2.48 -3.74 -7.32
N LEU A 41 2.80 -2.63 -7.97
CA LEU A 41 2.34 -2.28 -9.31
C LEU A 41 3.38 -2.52 -10.40
N GLY A 42 4.66 -2.63 -10.03
CA GLY A 42 5.73 -2.81 -10.99
C GLY A 42 7.10 -2.93 -10.34
N VAL A 43 8.10 -3.29 -11.14
CA VAL A 43 9.48 -3.51 -10.72
C VAL A 43 10.44 -2.86 -11.70
N MET A 44 11.58 -2.38 -11.20
CA MET A 44 12.67 -1.90 -12.04
C MET A 44 14.02 -2.15 -11.38
N LEU A 45 15.07 -2.18 -12.21
CA LEU A 45 16.46 -2.14 -11.75
C LEU A 45 16.96 -0.70 -11.90
N GLU A 46 17.42 -0.10 -10.81
CA GLU A 46 17.92 1.27 -10.77
C GLU A 46 19.45 1.30 -10.68
N GLY A 47 20.05 2.12 -11.55
CA GLY A 47 21.48 2.40 -11.53
C GLY A 47 22.37 1.24 -11.99
N PRO A 48 23.70 1.45 -11.99
CA PRO A 48 24.67 0.46 -12.47
C PRO A 48 24.77 -0.78 -11.57
N GLU A 49 24.37 -0.67 -10.30
CA GLU A 49 24.35 -1.78 -9.33
C GLU A 49 23.08 -2.64 -9.45
N ASN A 50 22.18 -2.31 -10.39
CA ASN A 50 20.90 -3.00 -10.57
C ASN A 50 20.11 -3.12 -9.26
N LYS A 51 20.00 -2.01 -8.52
CA LYS A 51 19.23 -1.98 -7.28
C LYS A 51 17.77 -2.28 -7.59
N LYS A 52 17.19 -3.26 -6.91
CA LYS A 52 15.79 -3.65 -7.10
C LYS A 52 14.87 -2.62 -6.48
N MET A 53 14.11 -1.93 -7.32
CA MET A 53 13.10 -0.96 -6.93
C MET A 53 11.70 -1.46 -7.31
N VAL A 54 10.72 -1.18 -6.45
CA VAL A 54 9.35 -1.66 -6.55
C VAL A 54 8.41 -0.47 -6.55
N LYS A 55 7.50 -0.42 -7.52
CA LYS A 55 6.45 0.61 -7.55
C LYS A 55 5.32 0.17 -6.65
N VAL A 56 4.97 1.00 -5.67
CA VAL A 56 3.98 0.65 -4.63
C VAL A 56 2.73 1.51 -4.72
N ARG A 57 1.61 0.91 -4.31
CA ARG A 57 0.34 1.59 -4.00
C ARG A 57 0.21 1.73 -2.50
N TRP A 58 0.00 2.94 -2.02
CA TRP A 58 -0.31 3.21 -0.62
C TRP A 58 -1.83 3.15 -0.38
N GLU A 59 -2.24 2.77 0.82
CA GLU A 59 -3.62 2.88 1.29
C GLU A 59 -4.02 4.36 1.33
N ASP A 60 -5.16 4.70 0.73
CA ASP A 60 -5.75 6.03 0.87
C ASP A 60 -6.15 6.25 2.34
N THR A 61 -5.80 7.40 2.91
CA THR A 61 -6.08 7.68 4.33
C THR A 61 -7.15 8.77 4.50
N MET A 62 -7.79 8.79 5.67
CA MET A 62 -8.67 9.88 6.10
C MET A 62 -7.90 10.78 7.05
N GLU A 63 -7.62 12.02 6.64
CA GLU A 63 -6.79 12.95 7.39
C GLU A 63 -7.54 14.23 7.72
N PHE A 64 -7.21 14.86 8.84
CA PHE A 64 -7.68 16.22 9.10
C PHE A 64 -6.99 17.19 8.12
N TYR A 65 -7.75 18.01 7.38
CA TYR A 65 -7.23 18.82 6.26
C TYR A 65 -5.99 19.66 6.63
N TYR A 66 -6.02 20.31 7.79
CA TYR A 66 -4.91 21.14 8.27
C TYR A 66 -3.77 20.34 8.91
N GLY A 67 -3.98 19.06 9.19
CA GLY A 67 -3.03 18.14 9.80
C GLY A 67 -2.17 17.38 8.80
N ILE A 68 -2.42 17.52 7.50
CA ILE A 68 -1.68 16.79 6.46
C ILE A 68 -0.26 17.35 6.33
N LYS A 69 0.73 16.54 6.70
CA LYS A 69 2.15 16.95 6.76
C LYS A 69 2.90 16.67 5.45
N ASP A 70 2.66 15.51 4.85
CA ASP A 70 3.43 15.02 3.69
C ASP A 70 2.79 15.38 2.34
N LYS A 71 2.55 16.68 2.13
CA LYS A 71 1.88 17.19 0.90
C LYS A 71 2.58 16.83 -0.40
N GLY A 72 3.89 16.58 -0.37
CA GLY A 72 4.69 16.23 -1.54
C GLY A 72 4.44 14.81 -2.07
N ARG A 73 3.69 13.97 -1.36
CA ARG A 73 3.33 12.60 -1.77
C ARG A 73 1.82 12.45 -2.04
N ILE A 74 1.08 13.55 -2.07
CA ILE A 74 -0.37 13.52 -2.27
C ILE A 74 -0.67 13.61 -3.75
N LYS A 75 -1.39 12.60 -4.26
CA LYS A 75 -1.90 12.60 -5.62
C LYS A 75 -3.14 13.48 -5.73
N ALA A 76 -4.05 13.33 -4.77
CA ALA A 76 -5.30 14.06 -4.74
C ALA A 76 -5.85 14.14 -3.32
N ILE A 77 -6.61 15.20 -3.06
CA ILE A 77 -7.46 15.32 -1.89
C ILE A 77 -8.90 15.32 -2.38
N LYS A 78 -9.71 14.39 -1.88
CA LYS A 78 -11.15 14.42 -2.08
C LYS A 78 -11.77 15.10 -0.86
N ASP A 79 -12.13 16.35 -1.07
CA ASP A 79 -12.73 17.23 -0.06
C ASP A 79 -14.23 17.40 -0.37
N ASP A 80 -15.08 17.06 0.59
CA ASP A 80 -16.53 17.23 0.54
C ASP A 80 -17.03 18.41 1.40
N GLY A 81 -16.11 19.28 1.85
CA GLY A 81 -16.36 20.41 2.74
C GLY A 81 -16.34 20.03 4.22
N SER A 82 -15.99 18.79 4.56
CA SER A 82 -15.76 18.37 5.93
C SER A 82 -14.33 18.64 6.40
N ALA A 83 -14.11 18.59 7.70
CA ALA A 83 -12.77 18.83 8.26
C ALA A 83 -11.82 17.64 8.05
N PHE A 84 -12.36 16.45 7.72
CA PHE A 84 -11.61 15.23 7.43
C PHE A 84 -11.74 14.90 5.96
N VAL A 85 -10.62 14.87 5.26
CA VAL A 85 -10.59 14.65 3.81
C VAL A 85 -9.98 13.30 3.50
N GLN A 86 -10.42 12.68 2.42
CA GLN A 86 -9.76 11.49 1.91
C GLN A 86 -8.51 11.93 1.13
N VAL A 87 -7.36 11.45 1.56
CA VAL A 87 -6.07 11.69 0.91
C VAL A 87 -5.71 10.47 0.07
N VAL A 88 -5.59 10.71 -1.24
CA VAL A 88 -5.07 9.74 -2.20
C VAL A 88 -3.59 9.98 -2.35
N TRP A 89 -2.78 8.97 -2.02
CA TRP A 89 -1.33 9.07 -2.06
C TRP A 89 -0.79 8.72 -3.45
N GLU A 90 0.32 9.34 -3.83
CA GLU A 90 1.04 9.03 -5.07
C GLU A 90 1.73 7.66 -4.97
N ASP A 91 1.79 6.96 -6.09
CA ASP A 91 2.66 5.79 -6.18
C ASP A 91 4.11 6.21 -6.09
N THR A 92 4.88 5.50 -5.29
CA THR A 92 6.32 5.74 -5.17
C THR A 92 7.11 4.51 -5.60
N TRP A 93 8.38 4.72 -5.90
CA TRP A 93 9.35 3.65 -6.09
C TRP A 93 10.10 3.46 -4.78
N GLU A 94 9.99 2.29 -4.18
CA GLU A 94 10.61 1.94 -2.92
C GLU A 94 11.62 0.79 -3.12
N PRO A 95 12.72 0.74 -2.37
CA PRO A 95 13.70 -0.34 -2.49
C PRO A 95 13.10 -1.67 -2.01
N LEU A 96 13.27 -2.75 -2.79
CA LEU A 96 12.76 -4.08 -2.43
C LEU A 96 13.31 -4.57 -1.09
N ASP A 97 14.59 -4.28 -0.81
CA ASP A 97 15.26 -4.69 0.42
C ASP A 97 14.64 -4.10 1.68
N GLY A 98 13.88 -3.00 1.53
CA GLY A 98 13.13 -2.42 2.63
C GLY A 98 11.90 -3.23 3.01
N PHE A 99 11.39 -4.12 2.16
CA PHE A 99 10.15 -4.85 2.40
C PHE A 99 10.39 -6.03 3.35
N GLU A 100 9.48 -6.18 4.31
CA GLU A 100 9.39 -7.36 5.15
C GLU A 100 9.02 -8.61 4.32
N ASP A 101 9.45 -9.77 4.81
CA ASP A 101 9.15 -11.04 4.16
C ASP A 101 7.65 -11.33 4.27
N GLY A 102 6.95 -11.22 3.14
CA GLY A 102 5.50 -11.33 3.07
C GLY A 102 4.99 -11.39 1.65
N TYR A 103 3.67 -11.30 1.48
CA TYR A 103 3.03 -11.40 0.17
C TYR A 103 3.55 -10.33 -0.81
N LEU A 104 3.66 -9.08 -0.39
CA LEU A 104 4.09 -7.97 -1.26
C LEU A 104 5.52 -8.18 -1.78
N LYS A 105 6.44 -8.60 -0.89
CA LYS A 105 7.81 -8.93 -1.28
C LYS A 105 7.86 -10.10 -2.26
N LYS A 106 7.15 -11.20 -1.97
CA LYS A 106 7.04 -12.36 -2.88
C LYS A 106 6.44 -11.98 -4.23
N LYS A 107 5.42 -11.12 -4.25
CA LYS A 107 4.81 -10.60 -5.47
C LYS A 107 5.82 -9.80 -6.29
N ALA A 108 6.58 -8.91 -5.66
CA ALA A 108 7.63 -8.14 -6.33
C ALA A 108 8.77 -9.03 -6.85
N GLU A 109 9.23 -10.00 -6.06
CA GLU A 109 10.25 -10.97 -6.46
C GLU A 109 9.81 -11.77 -7.69
N LYS A 110 8.57 -12.27 -7.68
CA LYS A 110 7.99 -12.95 -8.84
C LYS A 110 7.95 -12.05 -10.08
N MET A 111 7.55 -10.78 -9.93
CA MET A 111 7.60 -9.82 -11.04
C MET A 111 9.02 -9.63 -11.57
N PHE A 112 10.04 -9.56 -10.71
CA PHE A 112 11.44 -9.48 -11.15
C PHE A 112 11.86 -10.71 -11.95
N GLN A 113 11.50 -11.91 -11.49
CA GLN A 113 11.76 -13.16 -12.21
C GLN A 113 11.06 -13.15 -13.58
N ASP A 114 9.79 -12.76 -13.64
CA ASP A 114 9.00 -12.75 -14.87
C ASP A 114 9.52 -11.72 -15.89
N PHE A 115 9.84 -10.48 -15.45
CA PHE A 115 10.26 -9.40 -16.35
C PHE A 115 11.73 -9.48 -16.78
N TYR A 116 12.62 -9.77 -15.84
CA TYR A 116 14.07 -9.76 -16.08
C TYR A 116 14.65 -11.16 -16.30
N ARG A 117 13.81 -12.22 -16.21
CA ARG A 117 14.24 -13.63 -16.30
C ARG A 117 15.34 -13.97 -15.28
N LEU A 118 15.23 -13.36 -14.11
CA LEU A 118 16.09 -13.62 -12.94
C LEU A 118 15.67 -14.89 -12.21
#